data_AF-X8DI64-F1
#
_entry.id   AF-X8DI64-F1
#
_cell.length_a   1.000
_cell.length_b   1.000
_cell.length_c   1.000
_cell.angle_alpha   90.00
_cell.angle_beta   90.00
_cell.angle_gamma   90.00
#
_symmetry.space_group_name_H-M   'P 1'
#
loop_
_entity.id
_entity.type
_entity.pdbx_description
1 polymer ?
#
loop_
_entity_poly.entity_id
_entity_poly.type
_entity_poly.pdbx_seq_one_letter_code
_entity_poly.pdbx_strand_id
1 'polypeptide(L)'
;MVGMNVGLDVRVIDQIGLANPLAAHTPRLHHSRIGHDKNLFPDWAIAEGPFVGVPGYLDPAWVEQARAALKCPATQAVLSSVRAPMGVHRFLSNVLHSYQFTKYRIDRVPLYDLIRCGLEVPESGVPAYTGLPATGP
;
A
#
# COMPACT_ATOMS: atom_id res chain seq x y z
N MET A 1 4.73 -9.76 -17.15
CA MET A 1 5.44 -8.47 -17.30
C MET A 1 4.46 -7.41 -17.81
N VAL A 2 3.49 -6.99 -16.99
CA VAL A 2 2.45 -6.02 -17.43
C VAL A 2 3.03 -4.61 -17.54
N GLY A 3 3.84 -4.18 -16.57
CA GLY A 3 4.42 -2.83 -16.54
C GLY A 3 5.32 -2.48 -17.74
N MET A 4 5.90 -3.47 -18.41
CA MET A 4 6.74 -3.25 -19.60
C MET A 4 5.93 -3.17 -20.90
N ASN A 5 4.63 -3.52 -20.86
CA ASN A 5 3.76 -3.65 -22.03
C ASN A 5 2.62 -2.61 -22.03
N VAL A 6 2.60 -1.68 -21.08
CA VAL A 6 1.59 -0.61 -20.97
C VAL A 6 2.23 0.75 -21.23
N GLY A 7 1.40 1.77 -21.53
CA GLY A 7 1.86 3.14 -21.74
C GLY A 7 2.54 3.74 -20.50
N LEU A 8 3.37 4.76 -20.70
CA LEU A 8 4.06 5.47 -19.62
C LEU A 8 3.11 6.23 -18.68
N ASP A 9 1.88 6.45 -19.13
CA ASP A 9 0.78 7.08 -18.42
C ASP A 9 -0.09 6.06 -17.64
N VAL A 10 0.27 4.77 -17.67
CA VAL A 10 -0.47 3.71 -16.96
C VAL A 10 0.20 3.38 -15.63
N ARG A 11 -0.58 3.42 -14.55
CA ARG A 11 -0.16 2.92 -13.24
C ARG A 11 -0.64 1.50 -13.02
N VAL A 12 0.30 0.57 -12.88
CA VAL A 12 0.00 -0.83 -12.53
C VAL A 12 -0.07 -0.97 -11.01
N ILE A 13 -1.19 -1.50 -10.53
CA ILE A 13 -1.40 -1.84 -9.12
C ILE A 13 -1.34 -3.36 -9.00
N ASP A 14 -0.38 -3.88 -8.24
CA ASP A 14 -0.23 -5.30 -7.94
C ASP A 14 -0.03 -5.53 -6.43
N GLN A 15 -0.35 -6.73 -5.97
CA GLN A 15 -0.30 -7.09 -4.54
C GLN A 15 1.07 -7.58 -4.08
N ILE A 16 1.96 -7.92 -5.00
CA ILE A 16 3.24 -8.58 -4.72
C ILE A 16 4.39 -7.55 -4.68
N GLY A 17 4.13 -6.33 -5.13
CA GLY A 17 5.11 -5.24 -5.13
C GLY A 17 6.16 -5.39 -6.23
N LEU A 18 5.78 -5.98 -7.38
CA LEU A 18 6.66 -6.04 -8.55
C LEU A 18 6.62 -4.72 -9.34
N ALA A 19 5.45 -4.07 -9.41
CA ALA A 19 5.26 -2.80 -10.09
C ALA A 19 4.74 -1.70 -9.16
N ASN A 20 3.90 -2.06 -8.18
CA ASN A 20 3.32 -1.11 -7.24
C ASN A 20 4.32 -0.75 -6.12
N PRO A 21 4.76 0.52 -6.01
CA PRO A 21 5.65 0.96 -4.94
C PRO A 21 5.06 0.70 -3.55
N LEU A 22 3.75 0.85 -3.36
CA LEU A 22 3.12 0.63 -2.06
C LEU A 22 3.31 -0.81 -1.59
N ALA A 23 2.95 -1.79 -2.42
CA ALA A 23 3.14 -3.21 -2.12
C ALA A 23 4.65 -3.56 -2.00
N ALA A 24 5.52 -2.91 -2.77
CA ALA A 24 6.97 -3.11 -2.68
C ALA A 24 7.54 -2.73 -1.29
N HIS A 25 6.88 -1.83 -0.57
CA HIS A 25 7.23 -1.44 0.79
C HIS A 25 6.56 -2.28 1.88
N THR A 26 5.94 -3.42 1.57
CA THR A 26 5.51 -4.40 2.58
C THR A 26 6.65 -5.34 3.00
N PRO A 27 6.63 -5.87 4.23
CA PRO A 27 7.55 -6.92 4.65
C PRO A 27 7.33 -8.21 3.84
N ARG A 28 8.40 -9.00 3.72
CA ARG A 28 8.31 -10.34 3.12
C ARG A 28 7.56 -11.28 4.07
N LEU A 29 6.73 -12.14 3.51
CA LEU A 29 6.12 -13.27 4.18
C LEU A 29 7.15 -14.40 4.27
N HIS A 30 7.49 -14.78 5.49
CA HIS A 30 8.35 -15.92 5.74
C HIS A 30 7.70 -17.19 5.18
N HIS A 31 8.52 -18.04 4.54
CA HIS A 31 8.09 -19.31 3.94
C HIS A 31 7.09 -19.21 2.78
N SER A 32 6.88 -18.02 2.21
CA SER A 32 6.16 -17.88 0.93
C SER A 32 7.05 -18.25 -0.27
N ARG A 33 6.45 -18.33 -1.46
CA ARG A 33 7.15 -18.59 -2.71
C ARG A 33 8.16 -17.49 -2.99
N ILE A 34 9.42 -17.86 -3.23
CA ILE A 34 10.50 -16.92 -3.56
C ILE A 34 10.11 -16.05 -4.76
N GLY A 35 10.30 -14.73 -4.62
CA GLY A 35 9.92 -13.73 -5.62
C GLY A 35 8.43 -13.38 -5.65
N HIS A 36 7.59 -14.08 -4.88
CA HIS A 36 6.17 -13.80 -4.67
C HIS A 36 5.84 -13.87 -3.17
N ASP A 37 6.77 -13.39 -2.37
CA ASP A 37 6.75 -13.44 -0.91
C ASP A 37 6.27 -12.14 -0.30
N LYS A 38 5.44 -11.38 -1.02
CA LYS A 38 4.72 -10.22 -0.51
C LYS A 38 3.26 -10.35 -0.92
N ASN A 39 2.37 -9.86 -0.07
CA ASN A 39 0.94 -9.87 -0.31
C ASN A 39 0.29 -8.68 0.40
N LEU A 40 0.02 -7.63 -0.36
CA LEU A 40 -0.79 -6.49 0.05
C LEU A 40 -2.26 -6.81 -0.24
N PHE A 41 -3.14 -6.62 0.74
CA PHE A 41 -4.55 -6.96 0.60
C PHE A 41 -5.26 -6.12 -0.47
N PRO A 42 -6.26 -6.67 -1.19
CA PRO A 42 -6.98 -6.00 -2.27
C PRO A 42 -7.63 -4.67 -1.84
N ASP A 43 -7.97 -4.50 -0.57
CA ASP A 43 -8.52 -3.27 0.00
C ASP A 43 -7.61 -2.06 -0.25
N TRP A 44 -6.29 -2.25 -0.20
CA TRP A 44 -5.31 -1.21 -0.52
C TRP A 44 -5.33 -0.80 -1.98
N ALA A 45 -5.64 -1.72 -2.91
CA ALA A 45 -5.76 -1.39 -4.32
C ALA A 45 -6.94 -0.44 -4.55
N ILE A 46 -8.06 -0.67 -3.85
CA ILE A 46 -9.22 0.23 -3.87
C ILE A 46 -8.89 1.58 -3.20
N ALA A 47 -8.17 1.55 -2.08
CA ALA A 47 -7.78 2.75 -1.36
C ALA A 47 -6.81 3.66 -2.15
N GLU A 48 -5.84 3.07 -2.85
CA GLU A 48 -4.79 3.78 -3.62
C GLU A 48 -5.27 4.22 -5.02
N GLY A 49 -6.17 3.45 -5.62
CA GLY A 49 -6.68 3.69 -6.96
C GLY A 49 -7.76 4.78 -7.01
N PRO A 50 -8.03 5.35 -8.21
CA PRO A 50 -9.12 6.29 -8.43
C PRO A 50 -10.48 5.59 -8.52
N PHE A 51 -10.69 4.51 -7.76
CA PHE A 51 -11.88 3.68 -7.82
C PHE A 51 -12.99 4.28 -6.95
N VAL A 52 -14.22 4.21 -7.44
CA VAL A 52 -15.42 4.67 -6.74
C VAL A 52 -16.16 3.47 -6.17
N GLY A 53 -16.52 3.55 -4.89
CA GLY A 53 -17.20 2.48 -4.17
C GLY A 53 -16.26 1.35 -3.73
N VAL A 54 -16.80 0.47 -2.89
CA VAL A 54 -16.12 -0.74 -2.41
C VAL A 54 -16.90 -1.95 -2.95
N PRO A 55 -16.25 -2.85 -3.71
CA PRO A 55 -16.88 -4.11 -4.11
C PRO A 55 -17.40 -4.89 -2.90
N GLY A 56 -18.59 -5.50 -3.01
CA GLY A 56 -19.27 -6.11 -1.85
C GLY A 56 -18.55 -7.31 -1.20
N TYR A 57 -17.49 -7.82 -1.82
CA TYR A 57 -16.64 -8.87 -1.25
C TYR A 57 -15.44 -8.32 -0.46
N LEU A 58 -15.24 -7.00 -0.42
CA LEU A 58 -14.22 -6.32 0.38
C LEU A 58 -14.86 -5.63 1.58
N ASP A 59 -14.10 -5.48 2.65
CA ASP A 59 -14.57 -4.81 3.86
C ASP A 59 -14.41 -3.28 3.70
N PRO A 60 -15.51 -2.50 3.66
CA PRO A 60 -15.42 -1.05 3.54
C PRO A 60 -14.62 -0.41 4.67
N ALA A 61 -14.63 -0.98 5.87
CA ALA A 61 -13.85 -0.48 7.01
C ALA A 61 -12.35 -0.59 6.75
N TRP A 62 -11.89 -1.70 6.17
CA TRP A 62 -10.48 -1.90 5.81
C TRP A 62 -10.04 -0.95 4.71
N VAL A 63 -10.89 -0.68 3.72
CA VAL A 63 -10.61 0.31 2.67
C VAL A 63 -10.45 1.71 3.29
N GLU A 64 -11.35 2.12 4.18
CA GLU A 64 -11.26 3.43 4.83
C GLU A 64 -10.05 3.55 5.76
N GLN A 65 -9.73 2.51 6.52
CA GLN A 65 -8.49 2.47 7.30
C GLN A 65 -7.25 2.56 6.40
N ALA A 66 -7.23 1.86 5.26
CA ALA A 66 -6.14 1.95 4.30
C ALA A 66 -6.03 3.36 3.69
N ARG A 67 -7.16 3.99 3.32
CA ARG A 67 -7.18 5.40 2.86
C ARG A 67 -6.63 6.36 3.91
N ALA A 68 -6.97 6.14 5.18
CA ALA A 68 -6.43 6.92 6.29
C ALA A 68 -4.92 6.66 6.46
N ALA A 69 -4.47 5.41 6.42
CA ALA A 69 -3.06 5.03 6.54
C ALA A 69 -2.18 5.62 5.42
N LEU A 70 -2.72 5.73 4.20
CA LEU A 70 -2.05 6.37 3.07
C LEU A 70 -1.73 7.85 3.33
N LYS A 71 -2.39 8.52 4.27
CA LYS A 71 -2.08 9.92 4.66
C LYS A 71 -0.83 10.03 5.54
N CYS A 72 -0.23 8.91 5.94
CA CYS A 72 1.00 8.90 6.74
C CYS A 72 2.12 9.72 6.04
N PRO A 73 2.74 10.72 6.69
CA PRO A 73 3.73 11.59 6.06
C PRO A 73 4.91 10.82 5.45
N ALA A 74 5.39 9.78 6.13
CA ALA A 74 6.47 8.93 5.62
C ALA A 74 6.04 8.11 4.40
N THR A 75 4.80 7.60 4.37
CA THR A 75 4.22 6.93 3.20
C THR A 75 4.14 7.91 2.02
N GLN A 76 3.60 9.11 2.26
CA GLN A 76 3.51 10.15 1.23
C GLN A 76 4.89 10.56 0.70
N ALA A 77 5.91 10.67 1.56
CA ALA A 77 7.27 10.98 1.14
C ALA A 77 7.83 9.92 0.18
N VAL A 78 7.75 8.64 0.54
CA VAL A 78 8.20 7.51 -0.30
C VAL A 78 7.39 7.42 -1.60
N LEU A 79 6.07 7.54 -1.54
CA LEU A 79 5.25 7.51 -2.75
C LEU A 79 5.54 8.71 -3.66
N SER A 80 5.79 9.89 -3.09
CA SER A 80 6.19 11.08 -3.85
C SER A 80 7.55 10.94 -4.49
N SER A 81 8.48 10.16 -3.90
CA SER A 81 9.81 9.93 -4.50
C SER A 81 9.71 9.17 -5.82
N VAL A 82 8.63 8.41 -6.03
CA VAL A 82 8.38 7.63 -7.25
C VAL A 82 7.33 8.28 -8.17
N ARG A 83 6.27 8.86 -7.62
CA ARG A 83 5.10 9.34 -8.38
C ARG A 83 5.16 10.81 -8.76
N ALA A 84 5.93 11.63 -8.05
CA ALA A 84 5.99 13.05 -8.37
C ALA A 84 6.84 13.29 -9.63
N PRO A 85 6.53 14.34 -10.42
CA PRO A 85 7.37 14.73 -11.55
C PRO A 85 8.84 14.92 -11.15
N MET A 86 9.75 14.44 -12.00
CA MET A 86 11.19 14.52 -11.76
C MET A 86 11.72 15.91 -12.13
N GLY A 87 12.01 16.73 -11.11
CA GLY A 87 12.77 17.97 -11.24
C GLY A 87 14.08 17.90 -10.44
N VAL A 88 14.94 18.93 -10.56
CA VAL A 88 16.25 18.98 -9.85
C VAL A 88 16.10 18.80 -8.34
N HIS A 89 15.14 19.48 -7.72
CA HIS A 89 14.86 19.33 -6.29
C HIS A 89 14.43 17.89 -5.92
N ARG A 90 13.57 17.27 -6.74
CA ARG A 90 13.12 15.89 -6.51
C ARG A 90 14.26 14.90 -6.68
N PHE A 91 15.09 15.08 -7.70
CA PHE A 91 16.27 14.25 -7.95
C PHE A 91 17.23 14.27 -6.75
N LEU A 92 17.62 15.47 -6.29
CA LEU A 92 18.53 15.61 -5.15
C LEU A 92 17.92 15.03 -3.87
N SER A 93 16.63 15.30 -3.60
CA SER A 93 15.92 14.71 -2.46
C SER A 93 15.94 13.17 -2.52
N ASN A 94 15.64 12.59 -3.67
CA ASN A 94 15.64 11.14 -3.86
C ASN A 94 17.03 10.51 -3.63
N VAL A 95 18.11 11.17 -4.08
CA VAL A 95 19.48 10.70 -3.85
C VAL A 95 19.82 10.75 -2.36
N LEU A 96 19.57 11.89 -1.70
CA LEU A 96 19.89 12.09 -0.28
C LEU A 96 19.10 11.15 0.65
N HIS A 97 17.82 10.90 0.35
CA HIS A 97 16.94 10.07 1.17
C HIS A 97 16.84 8.62 0.69
N SER A 98 17.60 8.23 -0.34
CA SER A 98 17.54 6.89 -0.97
C SER A 98 17.58 5.74 0.04
N TYR A 99 18.51 5.80 1.00
CA TYR A 99 18.64 4.78 2.05
C TYR A 99 17.40 4.71 2.95
N GLN A 100 16.87 5.86 3.38
CA GLN A 100 15.69 5.94 4.25
C GLN A 100 14.45 5.41 3.53
N PHE A 101 14.22 5.86 2.29
CA PHE A 101 13.11 5.39 1.47
C PHE A 101 13.21 3.89 1.20
N THR A 102 14.40 3.38 0.87
CA THR A 102 14.62 1.94 0.66
C THR A 102 14.31 1.09 1.89
N LYS A 103 14.59 1.60 3.09
CA LYS A 103 14.32 0.90 4.36
C LYS A 103 12.87 1.01 4.84
N TYR A 104 12.13 2.01 4.36
CA TYR A 104 10.76 2.25 4.79
C TYR A 104 9.85 1.03 4.54
N ARG A 105 9.03 0.68 5.53
CA ARG A 105 8.05 -0.39 5.42
C ARG A 105 6.70 0.05 5.97
N ILE A 106 5.64 -0.36 5.29
CA ILE A 106 4.27 -0.30 5.79
C ILE A 106 3.86 -1.68 6.34
N ASP A 107 2.91 -1.70 7.27
CA ASP A 107 2.21 -2.95 7.56
C ASP A 107 1.12 -3.18 6.50
N ARG A 108 0.91 -4.44 6.12
CA ARG A 108 -0.16 -4.78 5.17
C ARG A 108 -1.54 -4.73 5.81
N VAL A 109 -1.64 -4.87 7.14
CA VAL A 109 -2.89 -4.73 7.88
C VAL A 109 -3.11 -3.23 8.17
N PRO A 110 -4.18 -2.60 7.63
CA PRO A 110 -4.38 -1.16 7.75
C PRO A 110 -4.36 -0.63 9.18
N LEU A 111 -5.00 -1.35 10.11
CA LEU A 111 -5.00 -1.00 11.53
C LEU A 111 -3.58 -0.90 12.11
N TYR A 112 -2.70 -1.85 11.79
CA TYR A 112 -1.33 -1.84 12.29
C TYR A 112 -0.49 -0.75 11.63
N ASP A 113 -0.75 -0.40 10.37
CA ASP A 113 -0.07 0.72 9.71
C ASP A 113 -0.49 2.08 10.27
N LEU A 114 -1.77 2.24 10.65
CA LEU A 114 -2.27 3.42 11.37
C LEU A 114 -1.56 3.58 12.71
N ILE A 115 -1.46 2.50 13.49
CA ILE A 115 -0.73 2.49 14.78
C ILE A 115 0.75 2.83 14.56
N ARG A 116 1.40 2.20 13.57
CA ARG A 116 2.81 2.48 13.21
C ARG A 116 3.02 3.96 12.88
N CYS A 117 2.08 4.58 12.19
CA CYS A 117 2.18 5.99 11.83
C CYS A 117 1.71 6.97 12.93
N GLY A 118 1.00 6.48 13.95
CA GLY A 118 0.37 7.34 14.96
C GLY A 118 -0.84 8.13 14.44
N LEU A 119 -1.56 7.57 13.46
CA LEU A 119 -2.80 8.15 12.94
C LEU A 119 -4.02 7.61 13.68
N GLU A 120 -5.07 8.41 13.75
CA GLU A 120 -6.36 7.99 14.31
C GLU A 120 -6.95 6.85 13.48
N VAL A 121 -7.59 5.90 14.18
CA VAL A 121 -8.30 4.79 13.55
C VAL A 121 -9.72 5.26 13.23
N PRO A 122 -10.13 5.32 11.95
CA PRO A 122 -11.49 5.65 11.59
C PRO A 122 -12.47 4.67 12.24
N GLU A 123 -13.56 5.18 12.80
CA GLU A 123 -14.64 4.33 13.28
C GLU A 123 -15.24 3.56 12.10
N SER A 124 -15.15 2.24 12.15
CA SER A 124 -15.64 1.36 11.09
C SER A 124 -17.17 1.28 11.06
N GLY A 125 -17.84 1.56 12.18
CA GLY A 125 -19.26 1.21 12.38
C GLY A 125 -19.56 -0.30 12.30
N VAL A 126 -18.53 -1.11 12.03
CA VAL A 126 -18.57 -2.58 11.89
C VAL A 126 -17.86 -3.19 13.11
N PRO A 127 -18.41 -4.24 13.74
CA PRO A 127 -17.80 -4.92 14.87
C PRO A 127 -16.34 -5.33 14.57
N ALA A 128 -15.46 -5.24 15.58
CA ALA A 128 -14.07 -5.65 15.45
C ALA A 128 -13.98 -7.10 14.93
N TYR A 129 -13.07 -7.35 13.98
CA TYR A 129 -12.85 -8.68 13.42
C TYR A 129 -12.45 -9.67 14.52
N THR A 130 -13.34 -10.62 14.85
CA THR A 130 -13.17 -11.57 15.96
C THR A 130 -12.45 -12.88 15.57
N GLY A 131 -11.79 -12.92 14.41
CA GLY A 131 -10.87 -14.00 14.08
C GLY A 131 -11.47 -15.29 13.51
N LEU A 132 -12.64 -15.25 12.87
CA LEU A 132 -13.13 -16.39 12.07
C LEU A 132 -12.45 -16.43 10.69
N PRO A 133 -12.08 -17.62 10.17
CA PRO A 133 -11.14 -17.77 9.06
C PRO A 133 -11.68 -17.18 7.75
N ALA A 134 -10.76 -16.73 6.89
CA ALA A 134 -11.02 -16.29 5.52
C ALA A 134 -11.40 -17.44 4.57
N THR A 135 -12.26 -18.36 5.02
CA THR A 135 -12.87 -19.39 4.19
C THR A 135 -14.33 -19.01 3.99
N GLY A 136 -14.61 -18.27 2.91
CA GLY A 136 -15.81 -18.57 2.13
C GLY A 136 -15.69 -20.00 1.56
N PRO A 137 -16.80 -20.62 1.13
CA PRO A 137 -17.01 -22.08 1.11
C PRO A 137 -15.88 -22.90 0.51
#